data_AF-A0A6N9NPX0-F1
#
_entry.id   AF-A0A6N9NPX0-F1
#
_cell.length_a   1.000
_cell.length_b   1.000
_cell.length_c   1.000
_cell.angle_alpha   90.00
_cell.angle_beta   90.00
_cell.angle_gamma   90.00
#
_symmetry.space_group_name_H-M   'P 1'
#
loop_
_entity.id
_entity.type
_entity.pdbx_description
1 polymer ?
#
loop_
_entity_poly.entity_id
_entity_poly.type
_entity_poly.pdbx_seq_one_letter_code
_entity_poly.pdbx_strand_id
1 'polypeptide(L)'
;MGFSLDTGVPAITVFFQGLLSFFSPCVLPLLPLYMGYLSGGTGVRGEDGRIHYQQRKVAIHTLCFVAGVSFAFFLLGFGVSAAGRLFQSGQMMFARIGGILVMAFGLYQLGFFGSSQVLERERRLPFRADALAMSPVTALLMGFTFSFAWTPCVGPALAGVLLMAASASTKSVGFALIGVYTLGFVLPFLAVGFFTTSLLEIFKKYRNVVQYTVKLGGVLLVLMGFMMFTGKMNDVTGYLSGISQMPQAEGQKNRGETPQAEGQDGKDAPGGEGQEEKPIPGSERQEGKEAPEGAGASETAENSLPPAVDFELQDQYGNTHTLEDYKGKTIFLNFWATWCPPCRAEMPDIQKLYEDYSREGDEALIVLGVAAPEMGQEKDEEGIRAFLEENGYTYPVLMDTSGELFSSYGIRAFPTTFMIDRDGNIFGYISGQLTMDMMESIIRQTMEGKRQ
;
A
#
# COMPACT_ATOMS: atom_id res chain seq x y z
N MET A 1 -13.18 30.69 -8.68
CA MET A 1 -13.38 30.32 -7.26
C MET A 1 -14.45 29.25 -7.24
N GLY A 2 -14.09 28.02 -6.92
CA GLY A 2 -15.00 26.87 -6.98
C GLY A 2 -14.25 25.63 -6.53
N PHE A 3 -13.99 25.54 -5.22
CA PHE A 3 -13.56 24.29 -4.60
C PHE A 3 -14.84 23.49 -4.30
N SER A 4 -15.12 22.51 -5.15
CA SER A 4 -16.23 21.57 -4.98
C SER A 4 -15.94 20.69 -3.77
N LEU A 5 -16.81 20.75 -2.76
CA LEU A 5 -16.69 20.06 -1.47
C LEU A 5 -16.67 18.51 -1.56
N ASP A 6 -16.98 17.93 -2.72
CA ASP A 6 -16.78 16.49 -3.01
C ASP A 6 -15.29 16.09 -3.01
N THR A 7 -14.39 16.97 -3.45
CA THR A 7 -12.94 16.80 -3.26
C THR A 7 -12.44 17.19 -1.86
N GLY A 8 -13.32 17.76 -1.04
CA GLY A 8 -13.00 18.17 0.33
C GLY A 8 -12.76 16.98 1.25
N VAL A 9 -13.54 15.90 1.10
CA VAL A 9 -13.39 14.67 1.88
C VAL A 9 -12.02 14.01 1.64
N PRO A 10 -11.57 13.75 0.40
CA PRO A 10 -10.24 13.19 0.15
C PRO A 10 -9.10 14.15 0.50
N ALA A 11 -9.28 15.47 0.37
CA ALA A 11 -8.24 16.42 0.76
C ALA A 11 -8.05 16.49 2.28
N ILE A 12 -9.15 16.50 3.04
CA ILE A 12 -9.12 16.53 4.51
C ILE A 12 -8.55 15.23 5.06
N THR A 13 -8.96 14.07 4.53
CA THR A 13 -8.41 12.78 4.97
C THR A 13 -6.91 12.68 4.70
N VAL A 14 -6.45 13.09 3.53
CA VAL A 14 -5.02 13.11 3.16
C VAL A 14 -4.22 14.10 4.02
N PHE A 15 -4.82 15.25 4.37
CA PHE A 15 -4.21 16.20 5.31
C PHE A 15 -4.06 15.60 6.72
N PHE A 16 -5.12 14.97 7.25
CA PHE A 16 -5.06 14.28 8.54
C PHE A 16 -4.11 13.08 8.53
N GLN A 17 -4.00 12.35 7.41
CA GLN A 17 -3.04 11.27 7.25
C GLN A 17 -1.58 11.77 7.28
N GLY A 18 -1.31 12.94 6.69
CA GLY A 18 -0.03 13.63 6.83
C GLY A 18 0.27 14.04 8.27
N LEU A 19 -0.75 14.54 8.98
CA LEU A 19 -0.66 14.90 10.39
C LEU A 19 -0.41 13.67 11.29
N LEU A 20 -1.12 12.57 11.06
CA LEU A 20 -0.95 11.31 11.81
C LEU A 20 0.41 10.67 11.55
N SER A 21 0.94 10.80 10.33
CA SER A 21 2.30 10.33 10.00
C SER A 21 3.39 11.01 10.86
N PHE A 22 3.19 12.26 11.28
CA PHE A 22 4.09 12.94 12.20
C PHE A 22 4.10 12.31 13.59
N PHE A 23 2.95 11.81 14.05
CA PHE A 23 2.82 11.10 15.33
C PHE A 23 3.20 9.62 15.23
N SER A 24 3.62 9.15 14.05
CA SER A 24 4.02 7.77 13.86
C SER A 24 5.23 7.43 14.75
N PRO A 25 5.24 6.23 15.37
CA PRO A 25 6.31 5.80 16.27
C PRO A 25 7.73 5.89 15.70
N CYS A 26 7.90 5.91 14.38
CA CYS A 26 9.21 6.05 13.73
C CYS A 26 9.76 7.49 13.77
N VAL A 27 8.90 8.52 13.85
CA VAL A 27 9.29 9.95 13.80
C VAL A 27 9.60 10.49 15.21
N LEU A 28 8.82 10.03 16.19
CA LEU A 28 8.87 10.54 17.57
C LEU A 28 10.28 10.41 18.22
N PRO A 29 11.04 9.31 18.04
CA PRO A 29 12.39 9.17 18.60
C PRO A 29 13.45 10.07 17.94
N LEU A 30 13.20 10.54 16.72
CA LEU A 30 14.12 11.40 15.95
C LEU A 30 13.94 12.88 16.28
N LEU A 31 12.78 13.27 16.82
CA LEU A 31 12.45 14.65 17.16
C LEU A 31 13.44 15.31 18.14
N PRO A 32 13.94 14.64 19.20
CA PRO A 32 14.92 15.23 20.11
C PRO A 32 16.27 15.50 19.44
N LEU A 33 16.71 14.61 18.55
CA LEU A 33 17.96 14.78 17.79
C LEU A 33 17.82 15.95 16.82
N TYR A 34 16.68 16.05 16.14
CA TYR A 34 16.36 17.18 15.27
C TYR A 34 16.39 18.51 16.03
N MET A 35 15.73 18.58 17.18
CA MET A 35 15.75 19.79 18.03
C MET A 35 17.16 20.13 18.51
N GLY A 36 17.96 19.13 18.90
CA GLY A 36 19.35 19.33 19.28
C GLY A 36 20.19 19.93 18.15
N TYR A 37 19.94 19.49 16.91
CA TYR A 37 20.62 20.01 15.72
C TYR A 37 20.13 21.42 15.35
N LEU A 38 18.81 21.66 15.35
CA LEU A 38 18.21 22.96 15.03
C LEU A 38 18.55 24.03 16.09
N SER A 39 18.63 23.61 17.35
CA SER A 39 19.01 24.45 18.50
C SER A 39 20.52 24.64 18.62
N GLY A 40 21.34 23.71 18.09
CA GLY A 40 22.77 23.63 18.32
C GLY A 40 23.59 24.82 17.78
N GLY A 41 23.03 25.61 16.85
CA GLY A 41 23.74 26.73 16.21
C GLY A 41 23.13 28.12 16.43
N THR A 42 22.06 28.26 17.22
CA THR A 42 21.28 29.52 17.32
C THR A 42 21.14 30.09 18.73
N GLY A 43 21.59 29.37 19.76
CA GLY A 43 21.57 29.85 21.14
C GLY A 43 22.72 30.82 21.42
N VAL A 44 22.44 32.12 21.43
CA VAL A 44 23.39 33.10 21.97
C VAL A 44 23.15 33.17 23.49
N ARG A 45 24.19 32.86 24.27
CA ARG A 45 24.14 32.94 25.73
C ARG A 45 24.22 34.43 26.10
N GLY A 46 23.08 35.03 26.46
CA GLY A 46 23.06 36.39 26.98
C GLY A 46 23.69 36.48 28.37
N GLU A 47 24.12 37.68 28.77
CA GLU A 47 24.78 37.94 30.07
C GLU A 47 23.96 37.52 31.30
N ASP A 48 22.64 37.33 31.15
CA ASP A 48 21.72 36.89 32.22
C ASP A 48 21.60 35.35 32.36
N GLY A 49 22.43 34.58 31.66
CA GLY A 49 22.43 33.11 31.75
C GLY A 49 21.25 32.40 31.06
N ARG A 50 20.32 33.14 30.43
CA ARG A 50 19.23 32.61 29.59
C ARG A 50 19.66 32.55 28.12
N ILE A 51 19.30 31.47 27.43
CA ILE A 51 19.63 31.26 26.01
C ILE A 51 18.61 32.03 25.16
N HIS A 52 19.06 33.05 24.43
CA HIS A 52 18.23 33.76 23.46
C HIS A 52 18.45 33.18 22.07
N TYR A 53 17.37 32.72 21.45
CA TYR A 53 17.37 32.17 20.10
C TYR A 53 16.86 33.24 19.13
N GLN A 54 17.65 33.56 18.10
CA GLN A 54 17.19 34.48 17.05
C GLN A 54 16.15 33.76 16.16
N GLN A 55 14.87 34.05 16.37
CA GLN A 55 13.74 33.44 15.65
C GLN A 55 13.88 33.53 14.12
N ARG A 56 14.47 34.61 13.59
CA ARG A 56 14.71 34.78 12.15
C ARG A 56 15.67 33.73 11.57
N LYS A 57 16.68 33.32 12.34
CA LYS A 57 17.66 32.33 11.89
C LYS A 57 17.06 30.92 11.94
N VAL A 58 16.31 30.61 13.00
CA VAL A 58 15.55 29.36 13.11
C VAL A 58 14.53 29.24 11.96
N ALA A 59 13.77 30.30 11.66
CA ALA A 59 12.81 30.31 10.56
C ALA A 59 13.45 30.03 9.19
N ILE A 60 14.65 30.57 8.90
CA ILE A 60 15.37 30.31 7.64
C ILE A 60 15.80 28.84 7.54
N HIS A 61 16.29 28.24 8.63
CA HIS A 61 16.67 26.83 8.65
C HIS A 61 15.44 25.91 8.51
N THR A 62 14.33 26.23 9.16
CA THR A 62 13.06 25.50 9.00
C THR A 62 12.56 25.59 7.56
N LEU A 63 12.62 26.77 6.92
CA LEU A 63 12.22 26.93 5.52
C LEU A 63 13.08 26.09 4.56
N CYS A 64 14.41 26.07 4.77
CA CYS A 64 15.33 25.24 3.97
C CYS A 64 15.06 23.73 4.16
N PHE A 65 14.71 23.32 5.38
CA PHE A 65 14.34 21.93 5.68
C PHE A 65 13.03 21.54 4.97
N VAL A 66 12.01 22.40 5.05
CA VAL A 66 10.72 22.21 4.38
C VAL A 66 10.90 22.13 2.85
N ALA A 67 11.77 22.97 2.29
CA ALA A 67 12.12 22.91 0.87
C ALA A 67 12.78 21.57 0.50
N GLY A 68 13.68 21.05 1.34
CA GLY A 68 14.33 19.75 1.13
C GLY A 68 13.34 18.57 1.16
N VAL A 69 12.42 18.56 2.11
CA VAL A 69 11.35 17.55 2.21
C VAL A 69 10.41 17.62 0.99
N SER A 70 9.99 18.84 0.62
CA SER A 70 9.13 19.06 -0.55
C SER A 70 9.80 18.58 -1.85
N PHE A 71 11.09 18.87 -2.00
CA PHE A 71 11.89 18.42 -3.15
C PHE A 71 12.01 16.89 -3.20
N ALA A 72 12.21 16.23 -2.05
CA ALA A 72 12.25 14.77 -1.96
C ALA A 72 10.90 14.13 -2.35
N PHE A 73 9.78 14.65 -1.87
CA PHE A 73 8.45 14.16 -2.26
C PHE A 73 8.16 14.37 -3.75
N PHE A 74 8.60 15.50 -4.32
CA PHE A 74 8.46 15.77 -5.74
C PHE A 74 9.28 14.78 -6.59
N LEU A 75 10.53 14.52 -6.17
CA LEU A 75 11.40 13.50 -6.77
C LEU A 75 10.79 12.10 -6.68
N LEU A 76 10.20 11.74 -5.54
CA LEU A 76 9.52 10.46 -5.36
C LEU A 76 8.28 10.34 -6.23
N GLY A 77 7.42 11.37 -6.29
CA GLY A 77 6.22 11.37 -7.13
C GLY A 77 6.55 11.25 -8.63
N PHE A 78 7.58 11.97 -9.08
CA PHE A 78 8.07 11.84 -10.45
C PHE A 78 8.75 10.48 -10.69
N GLY A 79 9.53 10.02 -9.72
CA GLY A 79 10.25 8.75 -9.75
C GLY A 79 9.32 7.54 -9.82
N VAL A 80 8.19 7.54 -9.11
CA VAL A 80 7.20 6.45 -9.14
C VAL A 80 6.60 6.27 -10.55
N SER A 81 6.39 7.37 -11.29
CA SER A 81 5.87 7.31 -12.66
C SER A 81 6.85 6.65 -13.64
N ALA A 82 8.15 6.82 -13.42
CA ALA A 82 9.21 6.24 -14.27
C ALA A 82 9.68 4.86 -13.78
N ALA A 83 9.71 4.63 -12.46
CA ALA A 83 10.32 3.46 -11.81
C ALA A 83 9.32 2.38 -11.40
N GLY A 84 8.00 2.59 -11.59
CA GLY A 84 6.95 1.68 -11.12
C GLY A 84 7.10 0.23 -11.60
N ARG A 85 7.57 0.01 -12.84
CA ARG A 85 7.80 -1.35 -13.38
C ARG A 85 9.01 -2.05 -12.75
N LEU A 86 10.06 -1.30 -12.38
CA LEU A 86 11.26 -1.86 -11.76
C LEU A 86 11.04 -2.16 -10.26
N PHE A 87 10.17 -1.38 -9.61
CA PHE A 87 9.91 -1.50 -8.18
C PHE A 87 9.21 -2.82 -7.81
N GLN A 88 8.34 -3.34 -8.69
CA GLN A 88 7.60 -4.60 -8.46
C GLN A 88 8.53 -5.82 -8.30
N SER A 89 9.64 -5.88 -9.02
CA SER A 89 10.60 -7.00 -8.92
C SER A 89 11.56 -6.87 -7.72
N GLY A 90 11.86 -5.65 -7.27
CA GLY A 90 12.87 -5.37 -6.23
C GLY A 90 12.32 -5.10 -4.82
N GLN A 91 11.00 -5.00 -4.63
CA GLN A 91 10.39 -4.49 -3.40
C GLN A 91 10.82 -5.24 -2.13
N MET A 92 10.98 -6.57 -2.21
CA MET A 92 11.46 -7.39 -1.09
C MET A 92 12.90 -7.07 -0.68
N MET A 93 13.79 -6.77 -1.64
CA MET A 93 15.18 -6.42 -1.34
C MET A 93 15.28 -5.03 -0.70
N PHE A 94 14.51 -4.06 -1.20
CA PHE A 94 14.43 -2.73 -0.59
C PHE A 94 13.86 -2.77 0.83
N ALA A 95 12.82 -3.56 1.06
CA ALA A 95 12.24 -3.74 2.39
C ALA A 95 13.24 -4.40 3.36
N ARG A 96 13.96 -5.45 2.95
CA ARG A 96 14.98 -6.08 3.80
C ARG A 96 16.14 -5.14 4.12
N ILE A 97 16.69 -4.44 3.13
CA ILE A 97 17.78 -3.48 3.34
C ILE A 97 17.34 -2.33 4.26
N GLY A 98 16.14 -1.78 4.03
CA GLY A 98 15.55 -0.75 4.89
C GLY A 98 15.33 -1.24 6.32
N GLY A 99 14.84 -2.47 6.49
CA GLY A 99 14.62 -3.09 7.80
C GLY A 99 15.91 -3.29 8.58
N ILE A 100 16.98 -3.75 7.92
CA ILE A 100 18.31 -3.89 8.55
C ILE A 100 18.83 -2.53 9.01
N LEU A 101 18.71 -1.49 8.18
CA LEU A 101 19.19 -0.14 8.51
C LEU A 101 18.39 0.47 9.67
N VAL A 102 17.06 0.32 9.67
CA VAL A 102 16.19 0.76 10.77
C VAL A 102 16.49 0.00 12.07
N MET A 103 16.69 -1.31 11.99
CA MET A 103 17.07 -2.14 13.14
C MET A 103 18.41 -1.69 13.72
N ALA A 104 19.42 -1.47 12.87
CA ALA A 104 20.73 -0.97 13.30
C ALA A 104 20.61 0.40 14.00
N PHE A 105 19.79 1.30 13.45
CA PHE A 105 19.55 2.62 14.04
C PHE A 105 18.78 2.55 15.37
N GLY A 106 17.78 1.65 15.47
CA GLY A 106 17.05 1.40 16.72
C GLY A 106 17.96 0.84 17.82
N LEU A 107 18.85 -0.12 17.49
CA LEU A 107 19.85 -0.63 18.43
C LEU A 107 20.84 0.45 18.88
N TYR A 108 21.21 1.35 17.97
CA TYR A 108 22.05 2.51 18.29
C TYR A 108 21.35 3.45 19.28
N GLN A 109 20.06 3.76 19.07
CA GLN A 109 19.27 4.60 19.98
C GLN A 109 19.00 3.95 21.35
N LEU A 110 18.86 2.62 21.41
CA LEU A 110 18.72 1.88 22.67
C LEU A 110 19.98 1.95 23.54
N GLY A 111 21.10 2.43 22.99
CA GLY A 111 22.34 2.55 23.72
C GLY A 111 22.94 1.19 24.07
N PHE A 112 22.68 0.15 23.27
CA PHE A 112 23.36 -1.15 23.43
C PHE A 112 24.88 -1.02 23.25
N PHE A 113 25.31 -0.01 22.47
CA PHE A 113 26.71 0.43 22.38
C PHE A 113 27.14 1.42 23.48
N GLY A 114 26.23 1.78 24.39
CA GLY A 114 26.43 2.76 25.47
C GLY A 114 27.02 2.19 26.76
N SER A 115 27.54 0.96 26.75
CA SER A 115 28.30 0.41 27.90
C SER A 115 29.71 -0.06 27.55
N SER A 116 30.14 -0.04 26.29
CA SER A 116 31.56 -0.20 25.99
C SER A 116 32.21 1.18 25.99
N GLN A 117 32.99 1.44 27.04
CA GLN A 117 33.92 2.57 27.24
C GLN A 117 34.97 2.75 26.10
N VAL A 118 34.70 2.26 24.89
CA VAL A 118 35.60 2.24 23.74
C VAL A 118 35.22 3.33 22.73
N LEU A 119 33.96 3.77 22.65
CA LEU A 119 33.53 4.81 21.70
C LEU A 119 33.34 6.20 22.33
N GLU A 120 33.21 6.29 23.66
CA GLU A 120 33.34 7.55 24.42
C GLU A 120 34.79 7.88 24.77
N ARG A 121 35.73 6.96 24.49
CA ARG A 121 37.15 7.22 24.69
C ARG A 121 37.71 8.00 23.51
N GLU A 122 37.56 9.32 23.63
CA GLU A 122 38.51 10.30 23.12
C GLU A 122 39.04 10.03 21.71
N ARG A 123 38.19 10.32 20.73
CA ARG A 123 38.69 11.16 19.64
C ARG A 123 37.69 12.29 19.46
N ARG A 124 37.80 13.30 20.33
CA ARG A 124 37.33 14.67 20.00
C ARG A 124 38.06 15.05 18.72
N LEU A 125 37.51 14.68 17.59
CA LEU A 125 37.97 15.13 16.30
C LEU A 125 37.76 16.65 16.32
N PRO A 126 38.81 17.46 16.15
CA PRO A 126 38.70 18.91 16.06
C PRO A 126 38.15 19.29 14.67
N PHE A 127 37.11 18.58 14.22
CA PHE A 127 36.36 18.99 13.06
C PHE A 127 35.45 20.12 13.50
N ARG A 128 35.50 21.22 12.76
CA ARG A 128 34.54 22.33 12.81
C ARG A 128 33.14 21.86 12.38
N ALA A 129 32.61 20.81 13.00
CA ALA A 129 31.25 20.33 12.82
C ALA A 129 30.24 21.39 13.29
N ASP A 130 30.63 22.29 14.20
CA ASP A 130 29.86 23.49 14.54
C ASP A 130 29.64 24.44 13.35
N ALA A 131 30.58 24.50 12.39
CA ALA A 131 30.42 25.33 11.18
C ALA A 131 29.62 24.61 10.07
N LEU A 132 29.67 23.26 10.04
CA LEU A 132 28.86 22.45 9.13
C LEU A 132 27.40 22.31 9.61
N ALA A 133 27.17 22.34 10.93
CA ALA A 133 25.85 22.44 11.55
C ALA A 133 25.14 23.78 11.28
N MET A 134 25.86 24.77 10.75
CA MET A 134 25.37 26.13 10.53
C MET A 134 24.94 26.42 9.08
N SER A 135 25.10 25.48 8.15
CA SER A 135 24.80 25.69 6.73
C SER A 135 23.37 25.26 6.36
N PRO A 136 22.59 26.07 5.63
CA PRO A 136 21.28 25.66 5.11
C PRO A 136 21.35 24.39 4.23
N VAL A 137 22.52 24.07 3.68
CA VAL A 137 22.76 22.85 2.89
C VAL A 137 22.66 21.58 3.75
N THR A 138 23.13 21.61 5.00
CA THR A 138 23.03 20.43 5.87
C THR A 138 21.61 20.21 6.37
N ALA A 139 20.84 21.27 6.57
CA ALA A 139 19.40 21.16 6.82
C ALA A 139 18.66 20.54 5.63
N LEU A 140 19.03 20.90 4.40
CA LEU A 140 18.45 20.32 3.18
C LEU A 140 18.83 18.83 3.03
N LEU A 141 20.10 18.48 3.23
CA LEU A 141 20.56 17.09 3.20
C LEU A 141 19.88 16.23 4.28
N MET A 142 19.73 16.74 5.50
CA MET A 142 19.04 16.04 6.57
C MET A 142 17.53 15.87 6.29
N GLY A 143 16.89 16.86 5.67
CA GLY A 143 15.51 16.72 5.18
C GLY A 143 15.38 15.64 4.11
N PHE A 144 16.34 15.58 3.18
CA PHE A 144 16.37 14.55 2.15
C PHE A 144 16.59 13.15 2.73
N THR A 145 17.57 12.95 3.61
CA THR A 145 17.85 11.64 4.23
C THR A 145 16.70 11.16 5.12
N PHE A 146 16.05 12.09 5.83
CA PHE A 146 14.88 11.78 6.65
C PHE A 146 13.71 11.28 5.79
N SER A 147 13.57 11.81 4.57
CA SER A 147 12.58 11.32 3.60
C SER A 147 12.79 9.86 3.17
N PHE A 148 14.02 9.36 3.14
CA PHE A 148 14.26 7.93 2.87
C PHE A 148 14.09 7.06 4.12
N ALA A 149 14.41 7.59 5.30
CA ALA A 149 14.34 6.85 6.55
C ALA A 149 12.91 6.52 6.99
N TRP A 150 11.93 7.38 6.67
CA TRP A 150 10.52 7.12 7.01
C TRP A 150 9.76 6.25 6.00
N THR A 151 10.30 6.06 4.78
CA THR A 151 9.64 5.31 3.70
C THR A 151 9.21 3.90 4.10
N PRO A 152 9.98 3.12 4.88
CA PRO A 152 9.52 1.79 5.31
C PRO A 152 8.31 1.82 6.26
N CYS A 153 8.18 2.83 7.14
CA CYS A 153 7.06 2.93 8.09
C CYS A 153 5.81 3.59 7.49
N VAL A 154 6.01 4.58 6.60
CA VAL A 154 4.92 5.38 5.99
C VAL A 154 4.57 4.87 4.59
N GLY A 155 5.35 3.92 4.06
CA GLY A 155 5.23 3.35 2.72
C GLY A 155 3.81 2.87 2.37
N PRO A 156 3.13 2.09 3.22
CA PRO A 156 1.75 1.66 2.95
C PRO A 156 0.77 2.83 2.83
N ALA A 157 0.93 3.84 3.69
CA ALA A 157 0.09 5.02 3.71
C ALA A 157 0.35 5.91 2.47
N LEU A 158 1.61 6.10 2.09
CA LEU A 158 2.01 6.82 0.88
C LEU A 158 1.56 6.09 -0.39
N ALA A 159 1.65 4.76 -0.43
CA ALA A 159 1.17 3.96 -1.54
C ALA A 159 -0.35 4.13 -1.75
N GLY A 160 -1.14 4.17 -0.68
CA GLY A 160 -2.58 4.45 -0.75
C GLY A 160 -2.88 5.83 -1.35
N VAL A 161 -2.16 6.87 -0.93
CA VAL A 161 -2.33 8.23 -1.48
C VAL A 161 -1.88 8.29 -2.94
N LEU A 162 -0.77 7.63 -3.29
CA LEU A 162 -0.29 7.57 -4.67
C LEU A 162 -1.25 6.79 -5.58
N LEU A 163 -1.86 5.71 -5.09
CA LEU A 163 -2.88 4.95 -5.81
C LEU A 163 -4.13 5.80 -6.03
N MET A 164 -4.57 6.52 -5.00
CA MET A 164 -5.71 7.44 -5.09
C MET A 164 -5.42 8.61 -6.07
N ALA A 165 -4.20 9.15 -6.03
CA ALA A 165 -3.74 10.17 -6.96
C ALA A 165 -3.60 9.64 -8.40
N ALA A 166 -3.24 8.37 -8.58
CA ALA A 166 -3.16 7.72 -9.89
C ALA A 166 -4.55 7.43 -10.48
N SER A 167 -5.56 7.14 -9.64
CA SER A 167 -6.95 6.96 -10.07
C SER A 167 -7.69 8.28 -10.38
N ALA A 168 -7.10 9.44 -10.04
CA ALA A 168 -7.71 10.72 -10.33
C ALA A 168 -7.66 11.01 -11.85
N SER A 169 -8.83 11.32 -12.43
CA SER A 169 -9.03 11.55 -13.87
C SER A 169 -8.18 12.69 -14.46
N THR A 170 -7.56 13.54 -13.63
CA THR A 170 -6.77 14.68 -14.07
C THR A 170 -5.39 14.71 -13.38
N LYS A 171 -4.32 14.82 -14.18
CA LYS A 171 -2.93 14.91 -13.70
C LYS A 171 -2.71 16.03 -12.68
N SER A 172 -3.43 17.15 -12.80
CA SER A 172 -3.36 18.28 -11.87
C SER A 172 -3.95 17.96 -10.49
N VAL A 173 -4.97 17.09 -10.41
CA VAL A 173 -5.59 16.68 -9.15
C VAL A 173 -4.63 15.81 -8.34
N GLY A 174 -3.94 14.86 -8.99
CA GLY A 174 -2.91 14.05 -8.34
C GLY A 174 -1.77 14.88 -7.74
N PHE A 175 -1.27 15.90 -8.46
CA PHE A 175 -0.27 16.83 -7.91
C PHE A 175 -0.82 17.67 -6.75
N ALA A 176 -2.08 18.10 -6.81
CA ALA A 176 -2.71 18.84 -5.73
C ALA A 176 -2.85 17.99 -4.46
N LEU A 177 -3.23 16.71 -4.58
CA LEU A 177 -3.32 15.77 -3.45
C LEU A 177 -1.97 15.56 -2.74
N ILE A 178 -0.89 15.37 -3.50
CA ILE A 178 0.47 15.29 -2.94
C ILE A 178 0.85 16.61 -2.25
N GLY A 179 0.46 17.74 -2.83
CA GLY A 179 0.61 19.06 -2.22
C GLY A 179 -0.11 19.19 -0.87
N VAL A 180 -1.35 18.72 -0.76
CA VAL A 180 -2.12 18.74 0.49
C VAL A 180 -1.49 17.83 1.55
N TYR A 181 -1.04 16.64 1.16
CA TYR A 181 -0.31 15.73 2.05
C TYR A 181 0.96 16.37 2.62
N THR A 182 1.79 16.93 1.74
CA THR A 182 3.04 17.60 2.15
C THR A 182 2.78 18.81 3.05
N LEU A 183 1.74 19.60 2.78
CA LEU A 183 1.32 20.68 3.67
C LEU A 183 0.92 20.17 5.07
N GLY A 184 0.18 19.07 5.14
CA GLY A 184 -0.21 18.43 6.41
C GLY A 184 1.00 17.97 7.25
N PHE A 185 2.02 17.42 6.58
CA PHE A 185 3.25 16.99 7.24
C PHE A 185 4.16 18.17 7.67
N VAL A 186 4.23 19.23 6.85
CA VAL A 186 5.09 20.40 7.10
C VAL A 186 4.57 21.27 8.25
N LEU A 187 3.26 21.33 8.44
CA LEU A 187 2.64 22.23 9.41
C LEU A 187 3.06 21.94 10.88
N PRO A 188 3.07 20.67 11.36
CA PRO A 188 3.65 20.32 12.67
C PRO A 188 5.12 20.68 12.81
N PHE A 189 5.93 20.46 11.77
CA PHE A 189 7.36 20.81 11.78
C PHE A 189 7.59 22.32 11.90
N LEU A 190 6.79 23.11 11.17
CA LEU A 190 6.81 24.57 11.27
C LEU A 190 6.41 25.03 12.68
N ALA A 191 5.36 24.43 13.25
CA ALA A 191 4.91 24.73 14.60
C ALA A 191 5.99 24.41 15.64
N VAL A 192 6.64 23.25 15.55
CA VAL A 192 7.77 22.87 16.41
C VAL A 192 8.94 23.85 16.26
N GLY A 193 9.27 24.24 15.03
CA GLY A 193 10.30 25.24 14.75
C GLY A 193 10.00 26.59 15.43
N PHE A 194 8.77 27.08 15.30
CA PHE A 194 8.34 28.35 15.90
C PHE A 194 8.35 28.32 17.44
N PHE A 195 7.91 27.20 18.03
CA PHE A 195 7.84 27.02 19.50
C PHE A 195 9.05 26.30 20.10
N THR A 196 10.19 26.26 19.39
CA THR A 196 11.39 25.52 19.81
C THR A 196 11.83 25.88 21.24
N THR A 197 11.83 27.16 21.59
CA THR A 197 12.27 27.63 22.92
C THR A 197 11.36 27.14 24.05
N SER A 198 10.05 27.26 23.88
CA SER A 198 9.06 26.81 24.87
C SER A 198 9.06 25.28 25.01
N LEU A 199 9.18 24.56 23.90
CA LEU A 199 9.31 23.11 23.90
C LEU A 199 10.58 22.68 24.65
N LEU A 200 11.73 23.30 24.37
CA LEU A 200 13.00 22.96 25.03
C LEU A 200 12.95 23.16 26.56
N GLU A 201 12.25 24.17 27.06
CA GLU A 201 12.05 24.34 28.50
C GLU A 201 11.17 23.24 29.12
N ILE A 202 10.10 22.84 28.41
CA ILE A 202 9.24 21.71 28.82
C ILE A 202 10.04 20.40 28.81
N PHE A 203 10.83 20.16 27.78
CA PHE A 203 11.71 18.98 27.67
C PHE A 203 12.75 18.95 28.79
N LYS A 204 13.34 20.09 29.16
CA LYS A 204 14.25 20.19 30.32
C LYS A 204 13.53 19.87 31.63
N LYS A 205 12.29 20.35 31.81
CA LYS A 205 11.48 20.07 33.00
C LYS A 205 11.10 18.60 33.12
N TYR A 206 10.81 17.93 32.00
CA TYR A 206 10.41 16.52 31.95
C TYR A 206 11.47 15.59 31.36
N ARG A 207 12.76 15.91 31.55
CA ARG A 207 13.88 15.19 30.92
C ARG A 207 13.84 13.67 31.15
N ASN A 208 13.45 13.22 32.35
CA ASN A 208 13.34 11.79 32.64
C ASN A 208 12.23 11.12 31.82
N VAL A 209 11.04 11.74 31.71
CA VAL A 209 9.92 11.20 30.91
C VAL A 209 10.33 11.08 29.45
N VAL A 210 11.02 12.09 28.93
CA VAL A 210 11.50 12.13 27.55
C VAL A 210 12.49 11.00 27.27
N GLN A 211 13.41 10.73 28.19
CA GLN A 211 14.34 9.60 28.05
C GLN A 211 13.62 8.25 28.05
N TYR A 212 12.56 8.10 28.86
CA TYR A 212 11.71 6.90 28.81
C TYR A 212 10.97 6.78 27.48
N THR A 213 10.39 7.86 26.96
CA THR A 213 9.72 7.88 25.65
C THR A 213 10.68 7.51 24.51
N VAL A 214 11.92 8.00 24.54
CA VAL A 214 12.94 7.66 23.53
C VAL A 214 13.35 6.19 23.64
N LYS A 215 13.55 5.66 24.85
CA LYS A 215 13.83 4.22 25.04
C LYS A 215 12.68 3.36 24.56
N LEU A 216 11.45 3.70 24.92
CA LEU A 216 10.25 2.99 24.48
C LEU A 216 10.12 3.00 22.95
N GLY A 217 10.33 4.17 22.34
CA GLY A 217 10.32 4.33 20.88
C GLY A 217 11.43 3.56 20.18
N GLY A 218 12.63 3.51 20.77
CA GLY A 218 13.75 2.70 20.27
C GLY A 218 13.48 1.19 20.33
N VAL A 219 12.89 0.69 21.44
CA VAL A 219 12.46 -0.71 21.54
C VAL A 219 11.44 -1.03 20.45
N LEU A 220 10.44 -0.16 20.27
CA LEU A 220 9.38 -0.34 19.29
C LEU A 220 9.92 -0.26 17.84
N LEU A 221 10.90 0.62 17.57
CA LEU A 221 11.60 0.68 16.28
C LEU A 221 12.36 -0.62 15.96
N VAL A 222 13.07 -1.20 16.93
CA VAL A 222 13.77 -2.48 16.74
C VAL A 222 12.78 -3.61 16.49
N LEU A 223 11.68 -3.65 17.25
CA LEU A 223 10.63 -4.66 17.08
C LEU A 223 10.00 -4.58 15.69
N MET A 224 9.67 -3.38 15.22
CA MET A 224 9.13 -3.17 13.88
C MET A 224 10.15 -3.51 12.78
N GLY A 225 11.42 -3.12 12.94
CA GLY A 225 12.48 -3.49 12.00
C GLY A 225 12.71 -4.99 11.91
N PHE A 226 12.60 -5.70 13.04
CA PHE A 226 12.66 -7.17 13.08
C PHE A 226 11.48 -7.84 12.38
N MET A 227 10.27 -7.31 12.60
CA MET A 227 9.07 -7.80 11.94
C MET A 227 9.10 -7.56 10.42
N MET A 228 9.69 -6.45 9.98
CA MET A 228 9.87 -6.12 8.57
C MET A 228 10.95 -7.00 7.92
N PHE A 229 12.04 -7.30 8.62
CA PHE A 229 13.10 -8.20 8.14
C PHE A 229 12.62 -9.64 7.96
N THR A 230 11.79 -10.13 8.89
CA THR A 230 11.23 -11.49 8.86
C THR A 230 10.07 -11.66 7.87
N GLY A 231 9.59 -10.59 7.24
CA GLY A 231 8.49 -10.64 6.25
C GLY A 231 7.09 -10.81 6.85
N LYS A 232 6.97 -11.10 8.16
CA LYS A 232 5.68 -11.24 8.87
C LYS A 232 4.87 -9.96 9.00
N MET A 233 5.42 -8.84 8.52
CA MET A 233 4.73 -7.55 8.50
C MET A 233 3.51 -7.56 7.57
N ASN A 234 3.51 -8.38 6.51
CA ASN A 234 2.34 -8.51 5.65
C ASN A 234 1.19 -9.23 6.39
N ASP A 235 1.51 -10.27 7.16
CA ASP A 235 0.54 -11.01 7.97
C ASP A 235 -0.08 -10.13 9.05
N VAL A 236 0.75 -9.40 9.81
CA VAL A 236 0.28 -8.52 10.89
C VAL A 236 -0.49 -7.32 10.34
N THR A 237 -0.12 -6.80 9.16
CA THR A 237 -0.92 -5.76 8.49
C THR A 237 -2.26 -6.32 8.01
N GLY A 238 -2.34 -7.58 7.59
CA GLY A 238 -3.59 -8.29 7.33
C GLY A 238 -4.48 -8.39 8.58
N TYR A 239 -3.91 -8.82 9.71
CA TYR A 239 -4.62 -8.89 11.00
C TYR A 239 -5.03 -7.52 11.53
N LEU A 240 -4.14 -6.52 11.44
CA LEU A 240 -4.42 -5.15 11.85
C LEU A 240 -5.44 -4.51 10.92
N SER A 241 -5.45 -4.78 9.62
CA SER A 241 -6.49 -4.25 8.72
C SER A 241 -7.87 -4.80 9.11
N GLY A 242 -7.95 -6.04 9.59
CA GLY A 242 -9.15 -6.60 10.21
C GLY A 242 -9.58 -5.92 11.53
N ILE A 243 -8.66 -5.25 12.23
CA ILE A 243 -8.94 -4.49 13.48
C ILE A 243 -9.06 -2.97 13.22
N SER A 244 -8.40 -2.46 12.18
CA SER A 244 -8.29 -1.05 11.78
C SER A 244 -9.43 -0.63 10.87
N GLN A 245 -10.24 -1.58 10.39
CA GLN A 245 -11.62 -1.34 9.95
C GLN A 245 -12.53 -1.02 11.16
N MET A 246 -12.09 -0.11 12.02
CA MET A 246 -13.00 0.73 12.79
C MET A 246 -13.17 2.02 11.98
N PRO A 247 -14.40 2.31 11.51
CA PRO A 247 -14.63 3.40 10.59
C PRO A 247 -14.43 4.74 11.29
N GLN A 248 -13.65 5.64 10.69
CA GLN A 248 -13.90 7.07 10.86
C GLN A 248 -15.26 7.35 10.19
N ALA A 249 -16.33 7.17 10.97
CA ALA A 249 -17.69 7.51 10.58
C ALA A 249 -18.11 8.83 11.25
N GLU A 250 -18.16 9.90 10.46
CA GLU A 250 -19.10 11.03 10.56
C GLU A 250 -19.31 11.56 9.12
N GLY A 251 -20.48 11.54 8.47
CA GLY A 251 -21.78 11.00 8.86
C GLY A 251 -22.86 11.10 7.75
N GLN A 252 -23.86 10.19 7.88
CA GLN A 252 -25.30 10.24 7.51
C GLN A 252 -25.77 10.14 6.03
N LYS A 253 -26.79 9.36 5.65
CA LYS A 253 -27.84 8.55 6.36
C LYS A 253 -28.56 7.64 5.32
N ASN A 254 -28.82 6.35 5.56
CA ASN A 254 -30.08 5.80 6.12
C ASN A 254 -29.86 4.28 6.40
N ARG A 255 -30.01 3.78 7.64
CA ARG A 255 -31.20 3.17 8.28
C ARG A 255 -31.61 1.83 7.59
N GLY A 256 -31.53 0.65 8.22
CA GLY A 256 -31.21 0.30 9.61
C GLY A 256 -31.11 -1.21 9.88
N GLU A 257 -30.81 -1.50 11.15
CA GLU A 257 -31.09 -2.71 11.95
C GLU A 257 -30.28 -4.02 11.73
N THR A 258 -29.38 -4.23 12.69
CA THR A 258 -28.75 -5.46 13.27
C THR A 258 -29.84 -6.40 13.87
N PRO A 259 -29.60 -7.63 14.43
CA PRO A 259 -28.32 -8.15 14.96
C PRO A 259 -28.01 -9.69 14.95
N GLN A 260 -26.71 -9.97 15.22
CA GLN A 260 -26.12 -11.02 16.10
C GLN A 260 -26.12 -12.52 15.74
N ALA A 261 -24.91 -13.13 15.86
CA ALA A 261 -24.52 -14.23 16.79
C ALA A 261 -23.29 -14.98 16.20
N GLU A 262 -22.08 -14.90 16.79
CA GLU A 262 -21.49 -15.74 17.85
C GLU A 262 -21.21 -17.22 17.49
N GLY A 263 -19.95 -17.64 17.71
CA GLY A 263 -19.45 -19.03 17.77
C GLY A 263 -18.05 -19.18 17.15
N GLN A 264 -16.93 -19.11 17.89
CA GLN A 264 -16.25 -20.22 18.63
C GLN A 264 -16.08 -21.50 17.75
N ASP A 265 -14.94 -22.18 17.63
CA ASP A 265 -13.77 -22.32 18.50
C ASP A 265 -12.69 -23.14 17.76
N GLY A 266 -11.42 -22.89 18.10
CA GLY A 266 -10.32 -23.88 18.07
C GLY A 266 -9.81 -24.36 16.71
N LYS A 267 -8.60 -24.92 16.58
CA LYS A 267 -7.44 -25.08 17.45
C LYS A 267 -6.38 -25.77 16.57
N ASP A 268 -5.12 -25.59 16.94
CA ASP A 268 -4.01 -26.53 16.70
C ASP A 268 -3.34 -26.55 15.29
N ALA A 269 -2.20 -25.85 15.25
CA ALA A 269 -0.97 -26.27 14.56
C ALA A 269 -0.45 -27.61 15.16
N PRO A 270 0.71 -28.22 14.77
CA PRO A 270 1.80 -27.69 13.92
C PRO A 270 2.60 -28.72 13.06
N GLY A 271 3.60 -28.19 12.34
CA GLY A 271 4.85 -28.89 12.00
C GLY A 271 4.86 -29.57 10.63
N GLY A 272 5.94 -29.58 9.83
CA GLY A 272 7.32 -29.10 9.93
C GLY A 272 7.87 -29.02 8.50
N GLU A 273 8.84 -28.16 8.22
CA GLU A 273 10.24 -28.59 7.93
C GLU A 273 10.34 -29.62 6.79
N GLY A 274 10.99 -29.42 5.65
CA GLY A 274 11.93 -28.42 5.16
C GLY A 274 12.60 -29.00 3.90
N GLN A 275 13.45 -28.19 3.26
CA GLN A 275 14.46 -28.57 2.24
C GLN A 275 13.90 -29.07 0.88
N GLU A 276 14.50 -28.81 -0.28
CA GLU A 276 15.80 -28.25 -0.62
C GLU A 276 15.73 -27.78 -2.09
N GLU A 277 16.31 -26.62 -2.35
CA GLU A 277 16.48 -26.02 -3.67
C GLU A 277 17.72 -26.63 -4.35
N LYS A 278 17.61 -27.04 -5.63
CA LYS A 278 18.72 -27.04 -6.62
C LYS A 278 18.27 -27.45 -8.04
N PRO A 279 19.04 -27.13 -9.10
CA PRO A 279 18.59 -26.27 -10.20
C PRO A 279 18.81 -26.93 -11.58
N ILE A 280 18.94 -26.10 -12.64
CA ILE A 280 19.55 -26.34 -14.00
C ILE A 280 18.45 -26.46 -15.09
N PRO A 281 18.65 -25.99 -16.36
CA PRO A 281 19.12 -24.70 -16.87
C PRO A 281 18.41 -24.22 -18.18
N GLY A 282 18.65 -22.96 -18.57
CA GLY A 282 18.88 -22.48 -19.95
C GLY A 282 17.96 -22.88 -21.12
N SER A 283 17.29 -21.88 -21.70
CA SER A 283 17.20 -21.68 -23.16
C SER A 283 16.83 -20.20 -23.40
N GLU A 284 17.83 -19.36 -23.66
CA GLU A 284 18.16 -18.79 -24.97
C GLU A 284 17.31 -17.57 -25.36
N ARG A 285 18.02 -16.45 -25.50
CA ARG A 285 17.55 -15.15 -25.96
C ARG A 285 17.11 -15.23 -27.42
N GLN A 286 15.99 -14.58 -27.73
CA GLN A 286 15.84 -13.89 -29.01
C GLN A 286 15.42 -12.44 -28.77
N GLU A 287 16.31 -11.54 -29.18
CA GLU A 287 16.08 -10.11 -29.34
C GLU A 287 15.14 -9.84 -30.52
N GLY A 288 14.28 -8.83 -30.37
CA GLY A 288 13.96 -7.90 -31.45
C GLY A 288 12.49 -7.77 -31.82
N LYS A 289 11.82 -6.76 -31.25
CA LYS A 289 11.39 -5.58 -32.03
C LYS A 289 10.76 -4.50 -31.14
N GLU A 290 11.45 -3.36 -31.11
CA GLU A 290 10.92 -2.07 -30.71
C GLU A 290 9.76 -1.64 -31.63
N ALA A 291 8.74 -1.02 -31.04
CA ALA A 291 7.91 -0.01 -31.70
C ALA A 291 7.39 0.99 -30.64
N PRO A 292 7.15 2.26 -31.00
CA PRO A 292 7.66 3.40 -30.24
C PRO A 292 6.60 4.15 -29.43
N GLU A 293 7.05 4.85 -28.39
CA GLU A 293 6.34 5.98 -27.78
C GLU A 293 6.47 7.23 -28.67
N GLY A 294 5.33 7.86 -29.00
CA GLY A 294 5.32 9.12 -29.73
C GLY A 294 3.92 9.71 -29.95
N ALA A 295 3.53 10.60 -29.03
CA ALA A 295 2.72 11.81 -29.21
C ALA A 295 1.34 11.75 -29.95
N GLY A 296 0.29 12.03 -29.16
CA GLY A 296 -0.77 13.00 -29.45
C GLY A 296 -1.50 12.95 -30.80
N ALA A 297 -2.74 12.44 -30.77
CA ALA A 297 -3.83 12.92 -31.62
C ALA A 297 -5.15 12.83 -30.87
N SER A 298 -5.92 13.92 -30.95
CA SER A 298 -7.24 14.11 -30.38
C SER A 298 -8.31 13.50 -31.29
N GLU A 299 -9.43 13.14 -30.67
CA GLU A 299 -10.79 12.99 -31.21
C GLU A 299 -11.19 11.72 -31.97
N THR A 300 -12.19 11.04 -31.37
CA THR A 300 -13.14 10.07 -31.93
C THR A 300 -12.57 8.74 -32.43
N ALA A 301 -12.16 7.90 -31.48
CA ALA A 301 -12.36 6.45 -31.62
C ALA A 301 -13.64 6.10 -30.85
N GLU A 302 -14.61 5.50 -31.54
CA GLU A 302 -15.69 4.77 -30.87
C GLU A 302 -15.08 3.87 -29.78
N ASN A 303 -15.76 3.81 -28.64
CA ASN A 303 -15.35 3.13 -27.43
C ASN A 303 -15.36 1.60 -27.63
N SER A 304 -14.51 1.07 -28.52
CA SER A 304 -14.39 -0.37 -28.75
C SER A 304 -13.66 -0.98 -27.57
N LEU A 305 -14.41 -1.72 -26.77
CA LEU A 305 -13.90 -2.54 -25.68
C LEU A 305 -12.89 -3.55 -26.25
N PRO A 306 -11.76 -3.81 -25.57
CA PRO A 306 -10.81 -4.81 -26.06
C PRO A 306 -11.45 -6.20 -26.04
N PRO A 307 -11.19 -7.06 -27.03
CA PRO A 307 -11.72 -8.42 -27.06
C PRO A 307 -11.22 -9.21 -25.85
N ALA A 308 -12.07 -10.10 -25.32
CA ALA A 308 -11.67 -11.06 -24.30
C ALA A 308 -10.66 -12.05 -24.87
N VAL A 309 -9.74 -12.54 -24.02
CA VAL A 309 -8.78 -13.55 -24.44
C VAL A 309 -9.53 -14.87 -24.60
N ASP A 310 -9.33 -15.50 -25.76
CA ASP A 310 -9.90 -16.80 -26.07
C ASP A 310 -9.32 -17.89 -25.17
N PHE A 311 -10.12 -18.90 -24.86
CA PHE A 311 -9.72 -20.00 -24.00
C PHE A 311 -10.46 -21.29 -24.37
N GLU A 312 -9.80 -22.41 -24.11
CA GLU A 312 -10.37 -23.75 -24.18
C GLU A 312 -9.94 -24.50 -22.92
N LEU A 313 -10.81 -24.57 -21.92
CA LEU A 313 -10.51 -25.19 -20.62
C LEU A 313 -11.62 -26.17 -20.23
N GLN A 314 -11.26 -27.18 -19.43
CA GLN A 314 -12.23 -28.12 -18.87
C GLN A 314 -12.70 -27.66 -17.49
N ASP A 315 -13.98 -27.87 -17.20
CA ASP A 315 -14.56 -27.63 -15.88
C ASP A 315 -14.35 -28.81 -14.91
N GLN A 316 -14.81 -28.66 -13.67
CA GLN A 316 -14.76 -29.72 -12.66
C GLN A 316 -15.55 -30.98 -13.02
N TYR A 317 -16.49 -30.90 -13.96
CA TYR A 317 -17.33 -32.01 -14.42
C TYR A 317 -16.76 -32.71 -15.68
N GLY A 318 -15.68 -32.18 -16.26
CA GLY A 318 -15.06 -32.68 -17.48
C GLY A 318 -15.69 -32.14 -18.78
N ASN A 319 -16.50 -31.08 -18.70
CA ASN A 319 -16.99 -30.38 -19.89
C ASN A 319 -15.93 -29.39 -20.38
N THR A 320 -15.66 -29.39 -21.69
CA THR A 320 -14.83 -28.36 -22.31
C THR A 320 -15.65 -27.10 -22.56
N HIS A 321 -15.10 -25.95 -22.21
CA HIS A 321 -15.69 -24.65 -22.43
C HIS A 321 -14.79 -23.77 -23.28
N THR A 322 -15.38 -23.16 -24.30
CA THR A 322 -14.72 -22.15 -25.12
C THR A 322 -15.42 -20.80 -25.00
N LEU A 323 -14.70 -19.71 -25.27
CA LEU A 323 -15.33 -18.39 -25.30
C LEU A 323 -16.41 -18.29 -26.39
N GLU A 324 -16.25 -19.04 -27.49
CA GLU A 324 -17.21 -19.07 -28.60
C GLU A 324 -18.58 -19.65 -28.21
N ASP A 325 -18.61 -20.60 -27.27
CA ASP A 325 -19.86 -21.22 -26.77
C ASP A 325 -20.80 -20.21 -26.10
N TYR A 326 -20.26 -19.05 -25.72
CA TYR A 326 -20.96 -18.00 -24.99
C TYR A 326 -21.23 -16.74 -25.80
N LYS A 327 -20.98 -16.76 -27.12
CA LYS A 327 -21.32 -15.63 -27.99
C LYS A 327 -22.80 -15.24 -27.84
N GLY A 328 -23.06 -13.94 -27.71
CA GLY A 328 -24.39 -13.39 -27.47
C GLY A 328 -24.82 -13.38 -26.00
N LYS A 329 -24.00 -13.89 -25.07
CA LYS A 329 -24.27 -13.93 -23.63
C LYS A 329 -23.27 -13.06 -22.86
N THR A 330 -23.69 -12.56 -21.71
CA THR A 330 -22.79 -11.84 -20.79
C THR A 330 -22.07 -12.86 -19.91
N ILE A 331 -20.76 -12.70 -19.70
CA ILE A 331 -19.96 -13.62 -18.91
C ILE A 331 -19.44 -12.92 -17.66
N PHE A 332 -19.68 -13.54 -16.51
CA PHE A 332 -19.05 -13.25 -15.23
C PHE A 332 -17.91 -14.26 -15.04
N LEU A 333 -16.67 -13.80 -15.24
CA LEU A 333 -15.47 -14.63 -15.17
C LEU A 333 -14.66 -14.30 -13.92
N ASN A 334 -14.67 -15.17 -12.92
CA ASN A 334 -14.03 -14.95 -11.62
C ASN A 334 -12.78 -15.81 -11.45
N PHE A 335 -11.63 -15.17 -11.27
CA PHE A 335 -10.36 -15.82 -10.97
C PHE A 335 -10.19 -15.92 -9.45
N TRP A 336 -10.08 -17.14 -8.93
CA TRP A 336 -10.10 -17.41 -7.49
C TRP A 336 -9.11 -18.52 -7.11
N ALA A 337 -9.00 -18.77 -5.80
CA ALA A 337 -8.16 -19.83 -5.26
C ALA A 337 -8.76 -20.45 -3.97
N THR A 338 -8.53 -21.75 -3.71
CA THR A 338 -9.14 -22.44 -2.55
C THR A 338 -8.61 -21.97 -1.20
N TRP A 339 -7.37 -21.48 -1.16
CA TRP A 339 -6.71 -20.95 0.03
C TRP A 339 -7.00 -19.47 0.28
N CYS A 340 -7.66 -18.77 -0.66
CA CYS A 340 -7.91 -17.33 -0.62
C CYS A 340 -9.15 -17.00 0.25
N PRO A 341 -8.99 -16.36 1.43
CA PRO A 341 -10.12 -16.04 2.30
C PRO A 341 -11.19 -15.12 1.67
N PRO A 342 -10.85 -14.01 0.99
CA PRO A 342 -11.88 -13.17 0.36
C PRO A 342 -12.62 -13.89 -0.77
N CYS A 343 -11.93 -14.78 -1.51
CA CYS A 343 -12.56 -15.61 -2.54
C CYS A 343 -13.64 -16.51 -1.92
N ARG A 344 -13.30 -17.24 -0.86
CA ARG A 344 -14.28 -18.09 -0.16
C ARG A 344 -15.47 -17.32 0.41
N ALA A 345 -15.26 -16.05 0.76
CA ALA A 345 -16.32 -15.20 1.28
C ALA A 345 -17.32 -14.74 0.19
N GLU A 346 -16.91 -14.62 -1.07
CA GLU A 346 -17.79 -14.25 -2.19
C GLU A 346 -18.44 -15.44 -2.90
N MET A 347 -17.88 -16.65 -2.80
CA MET A 347 -18.41 -17.84 -3.47
C MET A 347 -19.89 -18.15 -3.17
N PRO A 348 -20.42 -17.99 -1.93
CA PRO A 348 -21.84 -18.19 -1.67
C PRO A 348 -22.75 -17.25 -2.46
N ASP A 349 -22.33 -15.99 -2.61
CA ASP A 349 -23.07 -15.00 -3.38
C ASP A 349 -22.97 -15.30 -4.88
N ILE A 350 -21.81 -15.75 -5.37
CA ILE A 350 -21.63 -16.21 -6.77
C ILE A 350 -22.49 -17.44 -7.08
N GLN A 351 -22.59 -18.38 -6.14
CA GLN A 351 -23.46 -19.55 -6.27
C GLN A 351 -24.93 -19.14 -6.37
N LYS A 352 -25.36 -18.21 -5.52
CA LYS A 352 -26.72 -17.67 -5.58
C LYS A 352 -26.99 -16.96 -6.91
N LEU A 353 -26.03 -16.16 -7.39
CA LEU A 353 -26.09 -15.50 -8.68
C LEU A 353 -26.25 -16.52 -9.83
N TYR A 354 -25.47 -17.60 -9.80
CA TYR A 354 -25.59 -18.69 -10.76
C TYR A 354 -27.00 -19.31 -10.74
N GLU A 355 -27.58 -19.55 -9.57
CA GLU A 355 -28.92 -20.12 -9.44
C GLU A 355 -30.04 -19.19 -9.89
N ASP A 356 -29.92 -17.89 -9.61
CA ASP A 356 -30.93 -16.88 -9.95
C ASP A 356 -30.97 -16.65 -11.47
N TYR A 357 -29.80 -16.42 -12.10
CA TYR A 357 -29.71 -16.14 -13.54
C TYR A 357 -29.83 -17.39 -14.42
N SER A 358 -29.56 -18.59 -13.91
CA SER A 358 -29.78 -19.84 -14.67
C SER A 358 -31.27 -20.17 -14.84
N ARG A 359 -32.17 -19.54 -14.06
CA ARG A 359 -33.61 -19.82 -14.06
C ARG A 359 -34.43 -18.87 -14.93
N GLU A 360 -33.92 -17.69 -15.26
CA GLU A 360 -34.62 -16.69 -16.06
C GLU A 360 -34.19 -16.77 -17.53
N GLY A 361 -35.09 -17.31 -18.36
CA GLY A 361 -34.88 -17.46 -19.79
C GLY A 361 -34.75 -16.11 -20.51
N ASP A 362 -33.74 -16.03 -21.39
CA ASP A 362 -33.42 -14.98 -22.37
C ASP A 362 -32.51 -13.81 -21.96
N GLU A 363 -32.01 -13.74 -20.72
CA GLU A 363 -30.91 -12.81 -20.32
C GLU A 363 -29.71 -13.57 -19.74
N ALA A 364 -29.25 -14.59 -20.46
CA ALA A 364 -28.29 -15.57 -19.94
C ALA A 364 -26.96 -14.92 -19.53
N LEU A 365 -26.80 -14.71 -18.23
CA LEU A 365 -25.52 -14.55 -17.58
C LEU A 365 -24.84 -15.92 -17.50
N ILE A 366 -23.60 -16.00 -17.97
CA ILE A 366 -22.75 -17.16 -17.82
C ILE A 366 -21.79 -16.89 -16.67
N VAL A 367 -21.90 -17.67 -15.59
CA VAL A 367 -21.02 -17.56 -14.42
C VAL A 367 -19.94 -18.64 -14.51
N LEU A 368 -18.68 -18.23 -14.56
CA LEU A 368 -17.52 -19.12 -14.65
C LEU A 368 -16.50 -18.74 -13.57
N GLY A 369 -16.08 -19.72 -12.78
CA GLY A 369 -14.86 -19.62 -11.99
C GLY A 369 -13.66 -20.08 -12.80
N VAL A 370 -12.48 -19.55 -12.50
CA VAL A 370 -11.20 -20.05 -13.02
C VAL A 370 -10.27 -20.28 -11.85
N ALA A 371 -9.76 -21.51 -11.74
CA ALA A 371 -8.74 -21.91 -10.78
C ALA A 371 -7.52 -22.44 -11.54
N ALA A 372 -6.33 -22.31 -10.97
CA ALA A 372 -5.09 -22.83 -11.55
C ALA A 372 -4.54 -23.97 -10.68
N PRO A 373 -4.88 -25.24 -10.99
CA PRO A 373 -4.39 -26.39 -10.23
C PRO A 373 -2.87 -26.43 -10.17
N GLU A 374 -2.32 -26.90 -9.05
CA GLU A 374 -0.87 -27.07 -8.81
C GLU A 374 -0.02 -25.78 -8.91
N MET A 375 -0.65 -24.61 -9.03
CA MET A 375 0.03 -23.32 -9.09
C MET A 375 0.10 -22.64 -7.72
N GLY A 376 1.32 -22.40 -7.25
CA GLY A 376 1.57 -21.66 -6.01
C GLY A 376 1.15 -22.43 -4.75
N GLN A 377 0.08 -21.96 -4.09
CA GLN A 377 -0.51 -22.61 -2.91
C GLN A 377 -1.83 -23.35 -3.24
N GLU A 378 -2.19 -23.44 -4.51
CA GLU A 378 -3.42 -24.09 -4.93
C GLU A 378 -3.33 -25.62 -4.85
N LYS A 379 -4.47 -26.27 -4.66
CA LYS A 379 -4.60 -27.72 -4.67
C LYS A 379 -4.49 -28.28 -6.10
N ASP A 380 -4.38 -29.59 -6.20
CA ASP A 380 -4.58 -30.34 -7.44
C ASP A 380 -6.05 -30.29 -7.90
N GLU A 381 -6.32 -30.74 -9.14
CA GLU A 381 -7.67 -30.74 -9.70
C GLU A 381 -8.67 -31.49 -8.82
N GLU A 382 -8.29 -32.65 -8.30
CA GLU A 382 -9.11 -33.43 -7.37
C GLU A 382 -9.37 -32.67 -6.05
N GLY A 383 -8.36 -31.98 -5.50
CA GLY A 383 -8.50 -31.20 -4.29
C GLY A 383 -9.39 -29.96 -4.46
N ILE A 384 -9.39 -29.33 -5.64
CA ILE A 384 -10.31 -28.25 -5.99
C ILE A 384 -11.72 -28.80 -6.15
N ARG A 385 -11.91 -29.92 -6.87
CA ARG A 385 -13.22 -30.58 -7.02
C ARG A 385 -13.82 -30.95 -5.67
N ALA A 386 -13.03 -31.58 -4.79
CA ALA A 386 -13.47 -31.94 -3.45
C ALA A 386 -13.87 -30.71 -2.63
N PHE A 387 -13.15 -29.59 -2.75
CA PHE A 387 -13.51 -28.33 -2.09
C PHE A 387 -14.85 -27.79 -2.59
N LEU A 388 -15.10 -27.80 -3.90
CA LEU A 388 -16.37 -27.34 -4.47
C LEU A 388 -17.55 -28.22 -4.01
N GLU A 389 -17.37 -29.54 -4.02
CA GLU A 389 -18.39 -30.50 -3.56
C GLU A 389 -18.69 -30.36 -2.06
N GLU A 390 -17.67 -30.25 -1.21
CA GLU A 390 -17.81 -30.11 0.24
C GLU A 390 -18.60 -28.84 0.62
N ASN A 391 -18.40 -27.76 -0.14
CA ASN A 391 -19.06 -26.48 0.11
C ASN A 391 -20.34 -26.27 -0.72
N GLY A 392 -20.71 -27.23 -1.57
CA GLY A 392 -21.96 -27.19 -2.35
C GLY A 392 -21.97 -26.20 -3.51
N TYR A 393 -20.81 -25.85 -4.07
CA TYR A 393 -20.71 -24.94 -5.21
C TYR A 393 -20.86 -25.69 -6.52
N THR A 394 -21.87 -25.33 -7.32
CA THR A 394 -22.26 -26.04 -8.53
C THR A 394 -21.94 -25.31 -9.83
N TYR A 395 -21.64 -24.00 -9.77
CA TYR A 395 -21.29 -23.23 -10.96
C TYR A 395 -20.00 -23.77 -11.63
N PRO A 396 -19.86 -23.73 -12.97
CA PRO A 396 -18.68 -24.27 -13.64
C PRO A 396 -17.39 -23.53 -13.23
N VAL A 397 -16.36 -24.29 -12.86
CA VAL A 397 -15.02 -23.82 -12.53
C VAL A 397 -14.03 -24.45 -13.50
N LEU A 398 -13.45 -23.60 -14.35
CA LEU A 398 -12.46 -23.95 -15.35
C LEU A 398 -11.08 -24.16 -14.70
N MET A 399 -10.43 -25.26 -15.07
CA MET A 399 -9.10 -25.64 -14.58
C MET A 399 -8.02 -25.14 -15.56
N ASP A 400 -7.33 -24.06 -15.20
CA ASP A 400 -6.19 -23.52 -15.96
C ASP A 400 -4.89 -24.23 -15.55
N THR A 401 -4.72 -25.46 -16.03
CA THR A 401 -3.56 -26.32 -15.71
C THR A 401 -2.23 -25.80 -16.28
N SER A 402 -2.28 -25.02 -17.37
CA SER A 402 -1.09 -24.42 -17.98
C SER A 402 -0.73 -23.07 -17.36
N GLY A 403 -1.69 -22.40 -16.71
CA GLY A 403 -1.54 -21.03 -16.21
C GLY A 403 -1.57 -19.96 -17.31
N GLU A 404 -1.85 -20.34 -18.55
CA GLU A 404 -1.86 -19.42 -19.70
C GLU A 404 -3.01 -18.42 -19.62
N LEU A 405 -4.18 -18.85 -19.12
CA LEU A 405 -5.33 -17.96 -18.96
C LEU A 405 -5.08 -16.93 -17.86
N PHE A 406 -4.54 -17.35 -16.73
CA PHE A 406 -4.10 -16.47 -15.66
C PHE A 406 -3.07 -15.44 -16.11
N SER A 407 -2.09 -15.87 -16.90
CA SER A 407 -1.03 -15.00 -17.45
C SER A 407 -1.58 -14.00 -18.47
N SER A 408 -2.43 -14.45 -19.38
CA SER A 408 -2.99 -13.62 -20.46
C SER A 408 -3.97 -12.55 -19.95
N TYR A 409 -4.78 -12.86 -18.93
CA TYR A 409 -5.59 -11.87 -18.23
C TYR A 409 -4.78 -11.01 -17.24
N GLY A 410 -3.49 -11.31 -17.05
CA GLY A 410 -2.58 -10.52 -16.21
C GLY A 410 -2.94 -10.54 -14.73
N ILE A 411 -3.47 -11.68 -14.24
CA ILE A 411 -3.96 -11.81 -12.87
C ILE A 411 -2.80 -11.76 -11.87
N ARG A 412 -2.89 -10.84 -10.91
CA ARG A 412 -1.85 -10.61 -9.88
C ARG A 412 -2.38 -10.61 -8.45
N ALA A 413 -3.70 -10.65 -8.30
CA ALA A 413 -4.39 -10.61 -7.02
C ALA A 413 -5.69 -11.42 -7.11
N PHE A 414 -6.08 -11.99 -5.98
CA PHE A 414 -7.28 -12.80 -5.85
C PHE A 414 -8.23 -12.17 -4.82
N PRO A 415 -9.56 -12.22 -5.03
CA PRO A 415 -10.20 -12.59 -6.30
C PRO A 415 -10.06 -11.47 -7.34
N THR A 416 -10.20 -11.79 -8.62
CA THR A 416 -10.36 -10.80 -9.69
C THR A 416 -11.47 -11.25 -10.63
N THR A 417 -12.45 -10.39 -10.86
CA THR A 417 -13.62 -10.69 -11.68
C THR A 417 -13.63 -9.82 -12.94
N PHE A 418 -13.80 -10.45 -14.09
CA PHE A 418 -13.98 -9.81 -15.39
C PHE A 418 -15.43 -9.95 -15.85
N MET A 419 -15.96 -8.85 -16.40
CA MET A 419 -17.25 -8.83 -17.08
C MET A 419 -17.01 -8.78 -18.58
N ILE A 420 -17.52 -9.77 -19.31
CA ILE A 420 -17.45 -9.86 -20.77
C ILE A 420 -18.85 -9.62 -21.33
N ASP A 421 -18.96 -8.72 -22.30
CA ASP A 421 -20.22 -8.41 -22.96
C ASP A 421 -20.65 -9.48 -23.98
N ARG A 422 -21.83 -9.29 -24.57
CA ARG A 422 -22.42 -10.22 -25.54
C ARG A 422 -21.61 -10.35 -26.84
N ASP A 423 -20.77 -9.36 -27.13
CA ASP A 423 -19.91 -9.33 -28.32
C ASP A 423 -18.56 -9.99 -28.06
N GLY A 424 -18.32 -10.48 -26.84
CA GLY A 424 -17.07 -11.12 -26.43
C GLY A 424 -15.97 -10.12 -26.08
N ASN A 425 -16.31 -8.87 -25.75
CA ASN A 425 -15.35 -7.85 -25.34
C ASN A 425 -15.36 -7.63 -23.82
N ILE A 426 -14.22 -7.23 -23.27
CA ILE A 426 -14.06 -6.95 -21.85
C ILE A 426 -14.75 -5.62 -21.53
N PHE A 427 -15.91 -5.70 -20.87
CA PHE A 427 -16.65 -4.53 -20.39
C PHE A 427 -15.96 -3.86 -19.21
N GLY A 428 -15.31 -4.64 -18.35
CA GLY A 428 -14.54 -4.15 -17.22
C GLY A 428 -14.04 -5.29 -16.32
N TYR A 429 -13.23 -4.93 -15.33
CA TYR A 429 -12.78 -5.88 -14.30
C TYR A 429 -12.68 -5.20 -12.94
N ILE A 430 -12.81 -5.99 -11.88
CA ILE A 430 -12.63 -5.56 -10.50
C ILE A 430 -11.68 -6.55 -9.83
N SER A 431 -10.67 -6.02 -9.12
CA SER A 431 -9.76 -6.83 -8.32
C SER A 431 -10.08 -6.60 -6.84
N GLY A 432 -10.30 -7.69 -6.11
CA GLY A 432 -10.78 -7.70 -4.72
C GLY A 432 -12.18 -8.30 -4.59
N GLN A 433 -12.58 -8.56 -3.34
CA GLN A 433 -13.85 -9.18 -2.98
C GLN A 433 -15.05 -8.36 -3.45
N LEU A 434 -16.05 -9.01 -4.03
CA LEU A 434 -17.32 -8.40 -4.38
C LEU A 434 -18.42 -8.75 -3.38
N THR A 435 -19.34 -7.81 -3.14
CA THR A 435 -20.62 -8.08 -2.47
C THR A 435 -21.71 -8.37 -3.50
N MET A 436 -22.79 -9.03 -3.08
CA MET A 436 -23.96 -9.27 -3.95
C MET A 436 -24.45 -8.01 -4.69
N ASP A 437 -24.64 -6.90 -3.97
CA ASP A 437 -25.10 -5.63 -4.57
C ASP A 437 -24.14 -5.11 -5.66
N MET A 438 -22.83 -5.29 -5.44
CA MET A 438 -21.82 -4.90 -6.45
C MET A 438 -21.91 -5.80 -7.68
N MET A 439 -22.06 -7.12 -7.48
CA MET A 439 -22.22 -8.08 -8.57
C MET A 439 -23.44 -7.78 -9.42
N GLU A 440 -24.62 -7.60 -8.81
CA GLU A 440 -25.84 -7.25 -9.53
C GLU A 440 -25.71 -5.92 -10.29
N SER A 441 -25.04 -4.93 -9.69
CA SER A 441 -24.79 -3.64 -10.33
C SER A 441 -23.91 -3.76 -11.58
N ILE A 442 -22.78 -4.48 -11.50
CA ILE A 442 -21.87 -4.63 -12.64
C ILE A 442 -22.47 -5.50 -13.74
N ILE A 443 -23.27 -6.51 -13.37
CA ILE A 443 -23.97 -7.38 -14.31
C ILE A 443 -24.99 -6.55 -15.08
N ARG A 444 -25.83 -5.79 -14.37
CA ARG A 444 -26.80 -4.89 -15.00
C ARG A 444 -26.13 -3.88 -15.94
N GLN A 445 -25.05 -3.24 -15.50
CA GLN A 445 -24.30 -2.30 -16.34
C GLN A 445 -23.74 -2.95 -17.60
N THR A 446 -23.22 -4.17 -17.49
CA THR A 446 -22.68 -4.93 -18.63
C THR A 446 -23.78 -5.36 -19.59
N MET A 447 -24.90 -5.84 -19.07
CA MET A 447 -26.06 -6.23 -19.88
C MET A 447 -26.75 -5.05 -20.57
N GLU A 448 -26.76 -3.87 -19.95
CA GLU A 448 -27.31 -2.63 -20.52
C GLU A 448 -26.31 -1.88 -21.42
N GLY A 449 -25.02 -2.27 -21.40
CA GLY A 449 -23.95 -1.58 -22.13
C GLY A 449 -23.65 -0.17 -21.61
N LYS A 450 -24.02 0.16 -20.36
CA LYS A 450 -23.86 1.50 -19.77
C LYS A 450 -23.02 1.44 -18.51
N ARG A 451 -21.85 2.10 -18.55
CA ARG A 451 -21.01 2.31 -17.35
C ARG A 451 -21.57 3.48 -16.55
N GLN A 452 -21.95 3.26 -15.29
CA GLN A 452 -22.46 4.30 -14.39
C GLN A 452 -21.39 4.84 -13.46
#